data_AF-A0A060C7Y7-F1
#
_entry.id   AF-A0A060C7Y7-F1
#
_cell.length_a   1.000
_cell.length_b   1.000
_cell.length_c   1.000
_cell.angle_alpha   90.00
_cell.angle_beta   90.00
_cell.angle_gamma   90.00
#
_symmetry.space_group_name_H-M   'P 1'
#
loop_
_entity.id
_entity.type
_entity.pdbx_description
1 polymer ?
#
loop_
_entity_poly.entity_id
_entity_poly.type
_entity_poly.pdbx_seq_one_letter_code
_entity_poly.pdbx_strand_id
1 'polypeptide(L)' 'MPHCDFVDIVEYIPSVRVTSRCHYYDPDTNKACTFGVWHPLAAEKLLTYHINEAADMDVFQKGFIRVKGFKHLKC' A
#
# COMPACT_ATOMS: atom_id res chain seq x y z
N MET A 1 2.78 -13.88 1.46
CA MET A 1 2.64 -13.94 -0.01
C MET A 1 3.24 -15.23 -0.55
N PRO A 2 2.56 -16.39 -0.38
CA PRO A 2 3.12 -17.69 -0.78
C PRO A 2 2.85 -18.06 -2.26
N HIS A 3 1.93 -17.37 -2.94
CA HIS A 3 1.41 -17.79 -4.25
C HIS A 3 2.03 -17.09 -5.45
N CYS A 4 2.60 -15.89 -5.29
CA CYS A 4 3.18 -15.10 -6.38
C CYS A 4 4.67 -14.85 -6.13
N ASP A 5 5.44 -14.65 -7.21
CA ASP A 5 6.85 -14.23 -7.13
C ASP A 5 6.98 -12.75 -6.73
N PHE A 6 6.05 -11.92 -7.20
CA PHE A 6 5.90 -10.53 -6.84
C PHE A 6 4.42 -10.21 -6.61
N VAL A 7 4.15 -9.27 -5.72
CA VAL A 7 2.80 -8.74 -5.46
C VAL A 7 2.84 -7.23 -5.57
N ASP A 8 2.10 -6.71 -6.56
CA ASP A 8 1.86 -5.28 -6.68
C ASP A 8 0.62 -4.92 -5.88
N ILE A 9 0.78 -4.02 -4.91
CA ILE A 9 -0.29 -3.57 -4.02
C ILE A 9 -0.64 -2.13 -4.40
N VAL A 10 -1.87 -1.93 -4.86
CA VAL A 10 -2.34 -0.67 -5.45
C VAL A 10 -3.08 0.17 -4.42
N GLU A 11 -2.76 1.47 -4.36
CA GLU A 11 -3.34 2.50 -3.47
C GLU A 11 -3.32 2.16 -1.97
N TYR A 12 -2.47 1.20 -1.55
CA TYR A 12 -2.23 0.91 -0.13
C TYR A 12 -1.34 2.00 0.49
N ILE A 13 -0.20 2.30 -0.16
CA ILE A 13 0.50 3.57 0.04
C ILE A 13 -0.17 4.59 -0.89
N PRO A 14 -0.69 5.71 -0.35
CA PRO A 14 -1.44 6.65 -1.17
C PRO A 14 -0.52 7.37 -2.16
N SER A 15 -0.97 7.46 -3.41
CA SER A 15 -0.32 8.28 -4.44
C SER A 15 -0.60 9.77 -4.26
N VAL A 16 -0.15 10.60 -5.20
CA VAL A 16 -0.57 12.01 -5.33
C VAL A 16 -2.09 12.18 -5.47
N ARG A 17 -2.84 11.11 -5.75
CA ARG A 17 -4.31 11.11 -5.80
C ARG A 17 -4.96 10.93 -4.42
N VAL A 18 -4.21 11.06 -3.32
CA VAL A 18 -4.76 10.91 -1.96
C VAL A 18 -5.98 11.81 -1.74
N THR A 19 -7.06 11.23 -1.22
CA THR A 19 -8.29 11.97 -0.88
C THR A 19 -8.81 11.52 0.48
N SER A 20 -9.83 12.23 1.00
CA SER A 20 -10.58 11.79 2.18
C SER A 20 -11.66 10.75 1.87
N ARG A 21 -11.92 10.42 0.59
CA ARG A 21 -12.91 9.41 0.20
C ARG A 21 -12.43 8.02 0.63
N CYS A 22 -13.24 7.31 1.40
CA CYS A 22 -12.81 6.04 2.03
C CYS A 22 -12.68 4.90 1.01
N HIS A 23 -13.65 4.78 0.09
CA HIS A 23 -13.66 3.75 -0.94
C HIS A 23 -13.91 4.35 -2.33
N TYR A 24 -13.33 3.75 -3.37
CA TYR A 24 -13.45 4.27 -4.74
C TYR A 24 -14.90 4.28 -5.27
N TYR A 25 -15.74 3.37 -4.79
CA TYR A 25 -17.13 3.21 -5.22
C TYR A 25 -18.12 3.99 -4.34
N ASP A 26 -17.72 4.41 -3.15
CA ASP A 26 -18.62 5.01 -2.13
C ASP A 26 -18.29 6.49 -1.93
N PRO A 27 -19.26 7.43 -1.97
CA PRO A 27 -19.01 8.84 -1.68
C PRO A 27 -18.57 9.14 -0.24
N ASP A 28 -18.65 8.20 0.70
CA ASP A 28 -18.29 8.42 2.10
C ASP A 28 -16.85 8.93 2.28
N THR A 29 -16.68 9.90 3.20
CA THR A 29 -15.40 10.52 3.49
C THR A 29 -14.95 10.23 4.91
N ASN A 30 -13.84 9.51 5.04
CA ASN A 30 -13.24 9.19 6.32
C ASN A 30 -11.72 9.02 6.17
N LYS A 31 -10.95 9.95 6.76
CA LYS A 31 -9.48 9.91 6.74
C LYS A 31 -8.89 8.69 7.46
N ALA A 32 -9.65 8.08 8.38
CA ALA A 32 -9.24 6.87 9.08
C ALA A 32 -8.98 5.69 8.12
N CYS A 33 -9.68 5.64 6.98
CA CYS A 33 -9.48 4.57 5.99
C CYS A 33 -8.10 4.63 5.34
N THR A 34 -7.48 5.81 5.28
CA THR A 34 -6.15 5.99 4.69
C THR A 34 -5.05 5.97 5.74
N PHE A 35 -5.26 6.58 6.92
CA PHE A 35 -4.20 6.77 7.92
C PHE A 35 -4.31 5.85 9.15
N GLY A 36 -5.41 5.12 9.29
CA GLY A 36 -5.66 4.23 10.43
C GLY A 36 -6.27 4.96 11.63
N VAL A 37 -7.08 4.21 12.39
CA VAL A 37 -7.61 4.57 13.72
C VAL A 37 -7.68 3.28 14.54
N TRP A 38 -8.65 2.42 14.24
CA TRP A 38 -8.84 1.15 14.95
C TRP A 38 -7.74 0.13 14.63
N HIS A 39 -7.42 -0.02 13.34
CA HIS A 39 -6.32 -0.84 12.89
C HIS A 39 -4.99 -0.07 12.96
N PRO A 40 -3.86 -0.75 13.22
CA PRO A 40 -2.52 -0.16 13.17
C PRO A 40 -2.06 0.11 11.72
N LEU A 41 -2.97 0.56 10.87
CA LEU A 41 -2.81 0.69 9.42
C LEU A 41 -1.63 1.60 9.05
N ALA A 42 -1.35 2.65 9.83
CA ALA A 42 -0.16 3.47 9.62
C ALA A 42 1.14 2.66 9.74
N ALA A 43 1.25 1.81 10.78
CA ALA A 43 2.42 0.97 10.99
C ALA A 43 2.54 -0.12 9.91
N GLU A 44 1.42 -0.74 9.52
CA GLU A 44 1.39 -1.71 8.42
C GLU A 44 1.84 -1.07 7.10
N LYS A 45 1.40 0.16 6.80
CA LYS A 45 1.84 0.94 5.63
C LYS A 45 3.34 1.23 5.69
N LEU A 46 3.86 1.66 6.83
CA LEU A 46 5.30 1.89 6.99
C LEU A 46 6.12 0.61 6.78
N LEU A 47 5.68 -0.52 7.32
CA LEU A 47 6.31 -1.83 7.09
C LEU A 47 6.28 -2.21 5.60
N THR A 48 5.11 -2.05 4.97
CA THR A 48 4.95 -2.46 3.56
C THR A 48 5.75 -1.56 2.62
N TYR A 49 5.89 -0.27 2.97
CA TYR A 49 6.80 0.66 2.28
C TYR A 49 8.27 0.31 2.53
N HIS A 50 8.64 -0.13 3.73
CA HIS A 50 10.00 -0.53 4.04
C HIS A 50 10.47 -1.75 3.22
N ILE A 51 9.57 -2.69 2.94
CA ILE A 51 9.87 -3.90 2.14
C ILE A 51 9.58 -3.73 0.63
N ASN A 52 9.25 -2.52 0.20
CA ASN A 52 8.95 -2.20 -1.20
C ASN A 52 10.20 -2.26 -2.07
N GLU A 53 10.06 -2.79 -3.29
CA GLU A 53 11.12 -2.82 -4.32
C GLU A 53 10.85 -1.92 -5.52
N ALA A 54 9.67 -1.28 -5.59
CA ALA A 54 9.35 -0.33 -6.65
C ALA A 54 10.01 1.04 -6.40
N ALA A 55 10.26 1.81 -7.45
CA ALA A 55 10.83 3.16 -7.33
C ALA A 55 9.81 4.14 -6.72
N ASP A 56 10.28 5.19 -6.04
CA ASP A 56 9.43 6.23 -5.44
C ASP A 56 8.44 6.84 -6.45
N MET A 57 8.84 6.98 -7.71
CA MET A 57 7.96 7.46 -8.78
C MET A 57 6.78 6.50 -9.03
N ASP A 58 6.99 5.20 -8.97
CA ASP A 58 5.91 4.22 -9.10
C ASP A 58 4.98 4.28 -7.87
N VAL A 59 5.54 4.44 -6.67
CA VAL A 59 4.76 4.55 -5.44
C VAL A 59 3.92 5.82 -5.44
N PHE A 60 4.54 6.98 -5.57
CA PHE A 60 3.87 8.26 -5.35
C PHE A 60 3.12 8.77 -6.59
N GLN A 61 3.56 8.47 -7.82
CA GLN A 61 2.83 8.92 -9.02
C GLN A 61 1.85 7.87 -9.54
N LYS A 62 2.26 6.59 -9.58
CA LYS A 62 1.42 5.51 -10.12
C LYS A 62 0.56 4.84 -9.06
N GLY A 63 0.93 4.90 -7.79
CA GLY A 63 0.11 4.40 -6.69
C GLY A 63 0.21 2.90 -6.48
N PHE A 64 1.38 2.30 -6.72
CA PHE A 64 1.60 0.91 -6.32
C PHE A 64 2.98 0.71 -5.70
N ILE A 65 3.06 -0.24 -4.79
CA ILE A 65 4.30 -0.79 -4.26
C ILE A 65 4.45 -2.23 -4.73
N ARG A 66 5.68 -2.73 -4.79
CA ARG A 66 5.99 -4.12 -5.15
C ARG A 66 6.68 -4.83 -4.00
N VAL A 67 6.14 -5.96 -3.58
CA VAL A 67 6.72 -6.80 -2.53
C VAL A 67 7.09 -8.17 -3.10
N LYS A 68 8.24 -8.71 -2.68
CA LYS A 68 8.67 -10.06 -3.04
C LYS A 68 7.77 -11.12 -2.42
N GLY A 69 7.47 -12.13 -3.23
CA GLY A 69 6.91 -13.39 -2.77
C GLY A 69 7.85 -14.12 -1.82
N PHE A 70 7.29 -14.96 -0.96
CA PHE A 70 8.06 -15.71 0.04
C PHE A 70 9.10 -16.65 -0.57
N LYS A 71 8.91 -17.08 -1.83
CA LYS A 71 9.87 -17.89 -2.59
C LYS A 71 11.21 -17.17 -2.85
N HIS A 72 11.23 -15.84 -2.77
CA HIS A 72 12.42 -15.01 -3.03
C HIS A 72 13.10 -14.50 -1.76
N LEU A 73 12.63 -14.90 -0.57
CA LEU A 73 13.26 -14.55 0.69
C LEU A 73 14.53 -15.41 0.90
N LYS A 74 15.60 -14.76 1.32
CA LYS A 74 16.83 -15.42 1.76
C LYS A 74 16.91 -15.32 3.27
N CYS A 75 17.04 -16.47 3.93
CA CYS A 75 17.13 -16.60 5.38
C CYS A 75 18.56 -16.97 5.78
#